data_AF-A0A941ZIY6-F1
#
_entry.id   AF-A0A941ZIY6-F1
#
_cell.length_a   1.000
_cell.length_b   1.000
_cell.length_c   1.000
_cell.angle_alpha   90.00
_cell.angle_beta   90.00
_cell.angle_gamma   90.00
#
_symmetry.space_group_name_H-M   'P 1'
#
loop_
_entity.id
_entity.type
_entity.pdbx_description
1 polymer ?
#
loop_
_entity_poly.entity_id
_entity_poly.type
_entity_poly.pdbx_seq_one_letter_code
_entity_poly.pdbx_strand_id
1 'polypeptide(L)'
;MGDARVDRNGGVALYDSGFYNIGVRPTAEDRGAGATDPWGNPLSYARQYLDKLRGNAVPDAFSINACRFEVPPPGCALGPNPETERVAVDGAFKTPTLRNVSLTRPYFHNGSRLTLEQVVDFYNRGGDRRGPDGDDTTGYVGPDAPNGSTSNLDPDIEVLRPVVEPNALTPKGLMEQQKADLVDFLRHALTDPRVACEQAPFDHPSLPIPNGHAGDRLNVADSDGDGDADDEFISLPAVGAAGRPPAQCLTHDDGSAVTM
;
A
#
# COMPACT_ATOMS: atom_id res chain seq x y z
N MET A 1 8.59 -1.78 -13.28
CA MET A 1 8.87 -1.96 -11.85
C MET A 1 9.70 -0.78 -11.37
N GLY A 2 10.80 -0.42 -12.04
CA GLY A 2 11.30 0.97 -12.03
C GLY A 2 10.80 1.76 -13.25
N ASP A 3 10.46 3.03 -13.07
CA ASP A 3 10.16 4.03 -14.11
C ASP A 3 10.78 5.39 -13.73
N ALA A 4 10.87 6.34 -14.65
CA ALA A 4 11.33 7.70 -14.39
C ALA A 4 10.23 8.71 -14.71
N ARG A 5 9.90 9.57 -13.75
CA ARG A 5 8.84 10.60 -13.89
C ARG A 5 9.38 11.99 -13.59
N VAL A 6 8.73 12.99 -14.20
CA VAL A 6 8.93 14.40 -13.82
C VAL A 6 8.18 14.64 -12.51
N ASP A 7 8.90 15.03 -11.47
CA ASP A 7 8.31 15.51 -10.24
C ASP A 7 7.68 16.90 -10.43
N ARG A 8 6.93 17.37 -9.43
CA ARG A 8 6.24 18.66 -9.47
C ARG A 8 7.18 19.87 -9.68
N ASN A 9 8.47 19.74 -9.37
CA ASN A 9 9.46 20.80 -9.53
C ASN A 9 10.17 20.73 -10.90
N GLY A 10 9.76 19.82 -11.78
CA GLY A 10 10.38 19.62 -13.09
C GLY A 10 11.63 18.73 -13.06
N GLY A 11 11.96 18.11 -11.91
CA GLY A 11 13.07 17.19 -11.76
C GLY A 11 12.69 15.78 -12.20
N VAL A 12 13.60 15.07 -12.87
CA VAL A 12 13.39 13.64 -13.16
C VAL A 12 13.86 12.83 -11.96
N ALA A 13 13.05 11.85 -11.55
CA ALA A 13 13.41 10.91 -10.51
C ALA A 13 12.96 9.49 -10.86
N LEU A 14 13.66 8.50 -10.31
CA LEU A 14 13.29 7.10 -10.40
C LEU A 14 12.21 6.76 -9.36
N TYR A 15 11.28 5.91 -9.78
CA TYR A 15 10.11 5.48 -9.02
C TYR A 15 9.87 3.98 -9.15
N ASP A 16 9.41 3.37 -8.07
CA ASP A 16 8.80 2.05 -8.12
C ASP A 16 7.36 2.16 -8.64
N SER A 17 7.14 1.83 -9.91
CA SER A 17 5.85 2.06 -10.58
C SER A 17 4.72 1.33 -9.85
N GLY A 18 3.69 2.08 -9.42
CA GLY A 18 2.53 1.54 -8.73
C GLY A 18 2.72 1.38 -7.21
N PHE A 19 3.87 1.78 -6.66
CA PHE A 19 4.17 1.79 -5.23
C PHE A 19 4.33 3.24 -4.76
N TYR A 20 3.59 3.61 -3.72
CA TYR A 20 3.53 4.97 -3.22
C TYR A 20 3.72 5.01 -1.71
N ASN A 21 4.55 5.96 -1.24
CA ASN A 21 4.54 6.30 0.18
C ASN A 21 3.35 7.23 0.42
N ILE A 22 2.30 6.67 1.02
CA ILE A 22 1.05 7.37 1.32
C ILE A 22 1.06 8.06 2.69
N GLY A 23 2.21 8.11 3.37
CA GLY A 23 2.39 8.87 4.61
C GLY A 23 1.73 8.26 5.83
N VAL A 24 1.48 6.94 5.84
CA VAL A 24 0.81 6.23 6.95
C VAL A 24 1.68 6.20 8.20
N ARG A 25 3.00 6.16 8.02
CA ARG A 25 4.01 6.26 9.07
C ARG A 25 5.21 7.00 8.49
N PRO A 26 6.03 7.65 9.33
CA PRO A 26 7.30 8.16 8.86
C PRO A 26 8.18 7.02 8.33
N THR A 27 8.91 7.29 7.26
CA THR A 27 9.77 6.32 6.55
C THR A 27 10.72 5.58 7.49
N ALA A 28 11.33 6.30 8.45
CA ALA A 28 12.19 5.74 9.49
C ALA A 28 11.55 4.61 10.33
N GLU A 29 10.24 4.72 10.55
CA GLU A 29 9.49 3.85 11.44
C GLU A 29 8.71 2.77 10.67
N ASP A 30 8.75 2.83 9.34
CA ASP A 30 8.06 1.91 8.45
C ASP A 30 9.08 1.12 7.63
N ARG A 31 9.39 -0.10 8.09
CA ARG A 31 10.39 -0.95 7.41
C ARG A 31 9.99 -1.31 5.97
N GLY A 32 8.71 -1.26 5.62
CA GLY A 32 8.29 -1.46 4.22
C GLY A 32 8.62 -0.24 3.35
N ALA A 33 8.82 0.92 3.96
CA ALA A 33 9.19 2.15 3.29
C ALA A 33 10.72 2.33 3.26
N GLY A 34 11.36 1.68 2.30
CA GLY A 34 12.75 1.94 1.93
C GLY A 34 13.79 1.49 2.93
N ALA A 35 13.48 0.46 3.70
CA ALA A 35 14.48 -0.26 4.46
C ALA A 35 15.42 -1.08 3.56
N THR A 36 16.49 -1.52 4.18
CA THR A 36 17.35 -2.59 3.68
C THR A 36 17.00 -3.90 4.39
N ASP A 37 17.24 -5.00 3.71
CA ASP A 37 17.21 -6.32 4.31
C ASP A 37 18.40 -6.50 5.29
N PRO A 38 18.42 -7.58 6.10
CA PRO A 38 19.53 -7.88 7.02
C PRO A 38 20.91 -8.05 6.36
N TRP A 39 20.96 -8.19 5.03
CA TRP A 39 22.19 -8.34 4.24
C TRP A 39 22.63 -7.01 3.59
N GLY A 40 21.89 -5.93 3.82
CA GLY A 40 22.20 -4.60 3.31
C GLY A 40 21.62 -4.28 1.93
N ASN A 41 20.81 -5.18 1.34
CA ASN A 41 20.19 -4.90 0.04
C ASN A 41 18.94 -4.03 0.23
N PRO A 42 18.71 -3.00 -0.59
CA PRO A 42 17.50 -2.20 -0.49
C PRO A 42 16.26 -2.99 -0.91
N LEU A 43 15.15 -2.81 -0.19
CA LEU A 43 13.86 -3.42 -0.53
C LEU A 43 13.16 -2.73 -1.73
N SER A 44 13.65 -1.58 -2.18
CA SER A 44 13.12 -0.84 -3.33
C SER A 44 13.79 -1.26 -4.64
N TYR A 45 12.98 -1.49 -5.68
CA TYR A 45 13.49 -1.84 -7.00
C TYR A 45 14.26 -0.69 -7.64
N ALA A 46 13.87 0.57 -7.42
CA ALA A 46 14.57 1.74 -7.90
C ALA A 46 15.99 1.84 -7.30
N ARG A 47 16.13 1.63 -5.98
CA ARG A 47 17.46 1.59 -5.33
C ARG A 47 18.28 0.39 -5.78
N GLN A 48 17.69 -0.80 -5.87
CA GLN A 48 18.38 -1.97 -6.45
C GLN A 48 18.81 -1.72 -7.90
N TYR A 49 18.01 -1.01 -8.71
CA TYR A 49 18.41 -0.67 -10.07
C TYR A 49 19.64 0.23 -10.10
N LEU A 50 19.70 1.25 -9.24
CA LEU A 50 20.89 2.09 -9.10
C LEU A 50 22.12 1.28 -8.64
N ASP A 51 21.95 0.39 -7.67
CA ASP A 51 23.04 -0.48 -7.21
C ASP A 51 23.54 -1.41 -8.32
N LYS A 52 22.63 -1.96 -9.12
CA LYS A 52 22.96 -2.74 -10.30
C LYS A 52 23.74 -1.93 -11.35
N LEU A 53 23.38 -0.65 -11.57
CA LEU A 53 24.12 0.25 -12.46
C LEU A 53 25.52 0.60 -11.91
N ARG A 54 25.70 0.62 -10.59
CA ARG A 54 27.02 0.73 -9.93
C ARG A 54 27.86 -0.55 -10.01
N GLY A 55 27.29 -1.64 -10.53
CA GLY A 55 27.95 -2.94 -10.63
C GLY A 55 27.82 -3.81 -9.37
N ASN A 56 26.97 -3.43 -8.42
CA ASN A 56 26.70 -4.23 -7.23
C ASN A 56 25.80 -5.41 -7.58
N ALA A 57 25.97 -6.52 -6.87
CA ALA A 57 25.03 -7.64 -6.91
C ALA A 57 23.73 -7.21 -6.22
N VAL A 58 22.59 -7.58 -6.82
CA VAL A 58 21.25 -7.34 -6.25
C VAL A 58 20.50 -8.65 -6.13
N PRO A 59 19.67 -8.83 -5.09
CA PRO A 59 18.98 -10.08 -4.84
C PRO A 59 17.89 -10.37 -5.89
N ASP A 60 17.21 -9.33 -6.39
CA ASP A 60 16.09 -9.50 -7.31
C ASP A 60 16.52 -9.51 -8.78
N ALA A 61 15.99 -10.48 -9.53
CA ALA A 61 16.21 -10.58 -10.97
C ALA A 61 15.21 -9.69 -11.72
N PHE A 62 15.66 -8.54 -12.21
CA PHE A 62 14.85 -7.66 -13.07
C PHE A 62 15.62 -7.18 -14.31
N SER A 63 14.87 -6.97 -15.39
CA SER A 63 15.34 -6.37 -16.66
C SER A 63 14.61 -5.06 -16.90
N ILE A 64 15.35 -3.96 -16.95
CA ILE A 64 14.82 -2.62 -17.14
C ILE A 64 15.29 -2.08 -18.48
N ASN A 65 14.37 -1.50 -19.24
CA ASN A 65 14.68 -0.75 -20.45
C ASN A 65 14.36 0.72 -20.20
N ALA A 66 15.38 1.51 -19.88
CA ALA A 66 15.21 2.93 -19.58
C ALA A 66 14.71 3.76 -20.77
N CYS A 67 14.80 3.25 -22.01
CA CYS A 67 14.19 3.89 -23.17
C CYS A 67 12.67 3.76 -23.21
N ARG A 68 12.08 2.94 -22.32
CA ARG A 68 10.62 2.81 -22.15
C ARG A 68 10.10 3.55 -20.93
N PHE A 69 10.93 4.32 -20.25
CA PHE A 69 10.46 5.16 -19.16
C PHE A 69 9.51 6.23 -19.68
N GLU A 70 8.60 6.68 -18.82
CA GLU A 70 7.72 7.82 -19.11
C GLU A 70 8.54 9.06 -19.50
N VAL A 71 9.68 9.23 -18.84
CA VAL A 71 10.71 10.21 -19.20
C VAL A 71 12.04 9.50 -19.46
N PRO A 72 12.37 9.16 -20.71
CA PRO A 72 13.63 8.49 -21.02
C PRO A 72 14.85 9.39 -20.72
N PRO A 73 15.89 8.89 -20.04
CA PRO A 73 17.10 9.67 -19.80
C PRO A 73 17.91 9.88 -21.10
N PRO A 74 18.72 10.94 -21.20
CA PRO A 74 19.64 11.12 -22.32
C PRO A 74 20.57 9.90 -22.47
N GLY A 75 20.60 9.29 -23.65
CA GLY A 75 21.37 8.06 -23.85
C GLY A 75 20.78 6.84 -23.14
N CYS A 76 19.44 6.73 -23.10
CA CYS A 76 18.66 5.71 -22.40
C CYS A 76 19.12 4.24 -22.53
N ALA A 77 19.92 3.88 -23.54
CA ALA A 77 20.56 2.57 -23.63
C ALA A 77 21.56 2.30 -22.48
N LEU A 78 22.14 3.34 -21.89
CA LEU A 78 23.07 3.28 -20.76
C LEU A 78 22.34 3.30 -19.39
N GLY A 79 21.05 3.61 -19.37
CA GLY A 79 20.30 3.87 -18.15
C GLY A 79 20.57 5.25 -17.54
N PRO A 80 19.89 5.59 -16.43
CA PRO A 80 20.13 6.82 -15.67
C PRO A 80 21.52 6.80 -15.00
N ASN A 81 22.04 7.97 -14.62
CA ASN A 81 23.31 8.05 -13.89
C ASN A 81 23.10 7.74 -12.40
N PRO A 82 23.63 6.63 -11.85
CA PRO A 82 23.38 6.26 -10.46
C PRO A 82 23.97 7.22 -9.42
N GLU A 83 24.88 8.12 -9.81
CA GLU A 83 25.49 9.09 -8.90
C GLU A 83 24.70 10.40 -8.80
N THR A 84 23.82 10.68 -9.75
CA THR A 84 23.08 11.96 -9.82
C THR A 84 21.57 11.78 -9.87
N GLU A 85 21.08 10.59 -10.21
CA GLU A 85 19.65 10.33 -10.31
C GLU A 85 19.02 10.25 -8.93
N ARG A 86 17.96 11.03 -8.72
CA ARG A 86 17.17 10.99 -7.49
C ARG A 86 16.23 9.77 -7.52
N VAL A 87 16.06 9.11 -6.38
CA VAL A 87 14.92 8.20 -6.14
C VAL A 87 13.88 8.98 -5.36
N ALA A 88 12.66 9.06 -5.89
CA ALA A 88 11.62 9.90 -5.29
C ALA A 88 10.66 9.13 -4.37
N VAL A 89 10.47 7.83 -4.60
CA VAL A 89 9.78 6.92 -3.66
C VAL A 89 10.65 5.68 -3.54
N ASP A 90 11.20 5.46 -2.36
CA ASP A 90 12.31 4.52 -2.16
C ASP A 90 11.95 3.26 -1.38
N GLY A 91 10.69 2.84 -1.48
CA GLY A 91 10.11 1.68 -0.83
C GLY A 91 8.75 2.11 -0.29
N ALA A 92 7.73 1.35 -0.63
CA ALA A 92 6.37 1.83 -0.58
C ALA A 92 5.39 0.67 -0.73
N PHE A 93 4.10 1.00 -0.68
CA PHE A 93 3.04 0.02 -0.79
C PHE A 93 2.30 0.19 -2.11
N LYS A 94 1.94 -0.94 -2.71
CA LYS A 94 1.10 -0.94 -3.90
C LYS A 94 -0.25 -0.31 -3.55
N THR A 95 -0.72 0.64 -4.36
CA THR A 95 -2.07 1.20 -4.18
C THR A 95 -3.12 0.08 -4.32
N PRO A 96 -3.93 -0.18 -3.29
CA PRO A 96 -4.96 -1.20 -3.36
C PRO A 96 -6.13 -0.73 -4.23
N THR A 97 -6.92 -1.68 -4.72
CA THR A 97 -8.24 -1.37 -5.28
C THR A 97 -9.18 -0.93 -4.15
N LEU A 98 -10.12 -0.03 -4.47
CA LEU A 98 -11.15 0.43 -3.53
C LEU A 98 -12.49 -0.31 -3.67
N ARG A 99 -12.57 -1.30 -4.58
CA ARG A 99 -13.76 -2.16 -4.68
C ARG A 99 -13.88 -3.02 -3.42
N ASN A 100 -15.08 -3.08 -2.85
CA ASN A 100 -15.40 -3.77 -1.60
C ASN A 100 -14.59 -3.29 -0.39
N VAL A 101 -14.03 -2.08 -0.43
CA VAL A 101 -13.16 -1.57 0.64
C VAL A 101 -13.84 -1.54 2.01
N SER A 102 -15.17 -1.38 2.06
CA SER A 102 -15.91 -1.44 3.33
C SER A 102 -15.87 -2.82 4.02
N LEU A 103 -15.55 -3.89 3.28
CA LEU A 103 -15.54 -5.27 3.81
C LEU A 103 -14.17 -5.73 4.29
N THR A 104 -13.13 -4.90 4.15
CA THR A 104 -11.72 -5.32 4.33
C THR A 104 -11.03 -4.59 5.48
N ARG A 105 -11.76 -4.14 6.50
CA ARG A 105 -11.13 -3.59 7.70
C ARG A 105 -10.24 -4.63 8.39
N PRO A 106 -9.12 -4.24 9.04
CA PRO A 106 -8.61 -2.87 9.19
C PRO A 106 -7.86 -2.36 7.94
N TYR A 107 -7.64 -1.03 7.87
CA TYR A 107 -7.10 -0.31 6.72
C TYR A 107 -5.61 0.05 6.84
N PHE A 108 -5.03 0.39 5.68
CA PHE A 108 -3.60 0.56 5.43
C PHE A 108 -2.79 -0.73 5.57
N HIS A 109 -1.56 -0.72 5.08
CA HIS A 109 -0.66 -1.88 5.11
C HIS A 109 -0.30 -2.36 6.52
N ASN A 110 -0.52 -1.52 7.53
CA ASN A 110 -0.25 -1.81 8.93
C ASN A 110 -1.51 -2.00 9.77
N GLY A 111 -2.71 -1.96 9.16
CA GLY A 111 -3.97 -2.12 9.89
C GLY A 111 -4.26 -1.03 10.92
N SER A 112 -3.66 0.17 10.79
CA SER A 112 -3.72 1.21 11.83
C SER A 112 -5.01 2.02 11.90
N ARG A 113 -5.96 1.78 10.99
CA ARG A 113 -7.30 2.41 11.01
C ARG A 113 -8.38 1.33 10.93
N LEU A 114 -9.45 1.49 11.68
CA LEU A 114 -10.53 0.51 11.77
C LEU A 114 -11.71 0.87 10.87
N THR A 115 -11.88 2.14 10.53
CA THR A 115 -13.04 2.63 9.77
C THR A 115 -12.61 3.56 8.63
N LEU A 116 -13.46 3.67 7.61
CA LEU A 116 -13.28 4.54 6.45
C LEU A 116 -13.27 6.02 6.85
N GLU A 117 -14.02 6.42 7.88
CA GLU A 117 -13.96 7.77 8.43
C GLU A 117 -12.54 8.11 8.87
N GLN A 118 -11.87 7.20 9.59
CA GLN A 118 -10.51 7.42 10.04
C GLN A 118 -9.50 7.47 8.88
N VAL A 119 -9.76 6.76 7.78
CA VAL A 119 -8.95 6.84 6.55
C VAL A 119 -9.15 8.18 5.87
N VAL A 120 -10.40 8.64 5.73
CA VAL A 120 -10.72 9.95 5.13
C VAL A 120 -10.14 11.08 5.98
N ASP A 121 -10.29 11.04 7.30
CA ASP A 121 -9.71 12.02 8.22
C ASP A 121 -8.18 12.07 8.12
N PHE A 122 -7.54 10.91 7.97
CA PHE A 122 -6.10 10.82 7.76
C PHE A 122 -5.65 11.58 6.51
N TYR A 123 -6.28 11.34 5.35
CA TYR A 123 -5.95 12.09 4.13
C TYR A 123 -6.41 13.55 4.19
N ASN A 124 -7.49 13.85 4.91
CA ASN A 124 -7.99 15.21 5.08
C ASN A 124 -7.06 16.12 5.89
N ARG A 125 -6.16 15.54 6.70
CA ARG A 125 -5.05 16.27 7.33
C ARG A 125 -3.71 16.09 6.62
N GLY A 126 -3.69 15.38 5.49
CA GLY A 126 -2.49 15.19 4.68
C GLY A 126 -1.56 14.06 5.15
N GLY A 127 -2.05 13.11 5.94
CA GLY A 127 -1.26 11.97 6.43
C GLY A 127 -0.40 12.27 7.66
N ASP A 128 0.46 11.33 8.06
CA ASP A 128 1.31 11.40 9.27
C ASP A 128 2.61 12.16 8.99
N ARG A 129 2.46 13.47 8.74
CA ARG A 129 3.57 14.40 8.58
C ARG A 129 4.05 14.98 9.92
N ARG A 130 5.32 15.36 10.00
CA ARG A 130 6.01 15.92 11.17
C ARG A 130 6.65 17.27 10.83
N GLY A 131 7.08 17.99 11.86
CA GLY A 131 7.82 19.26 11.74
C GLY A 131 6.93 20.53 11.66
N PRO A 132 7.53 21.73 11.79
CA PRO A 132 6.81 23.00 11.84
C PRO A 132 6.03 23.33 10.56
N ASP A 133 6.59 22.93 9.42
CA ASP A 133 6.00 23.16 8.09
C ASP A 133 5.13 21.98 7.65
N GLY A 134 5.11 20.89 8.43
CA GLY A 134 4.28 19.73 8.16
C GLY A 134 4.66 18.98 6.89
N ASP A 135 5.90 19.09 6.40
CA ASP A 135 6.38 18.40 5.18
C ASP A 135 7.28 17.20 5.46
N ASP A 136 7.71 16.99 6.73
CA ASP A 136 8.61 15.89 7.07
C ASP A 136 7.86 14.56 7.22
N THR A 137 8.17 13.61 6.34
CA THR A 137 7.64 12.24 6.37
C THR A 137 8.74 11.19 6.54
N THR A 138 9.98 11.63 6.74
CA THR A 138 11.10 10.74 7.03
C THR A 138 11.09 10.36 8.50
N GLY A 139 10.66 11.26 9.38
CA GLY A 139 10.70 11.06 10.83
C GLY A 139 12.10 11.28 11.43
N TYR A 140 13.06 11.75 10.64
CA TYR A 140 14.40 12.13 11.04
C TYR A 140 14.65 13.61 10.73
N VAL A 141 14.92 14.41 11.77
CA VAL A 141 15.56 15.72 11.60
C VAL A 141 17.07 15.51 11.54
N GLY A 142 17.68 15.65 10.36
CA GLY A 142 19.14 15.62 10.24
C GLY A 142 19.69 15.55 8.81
N PRO A 143 21.00 15.80 8.64
CA PRO A 143 21.72 15.69 7.36
C PRO A 143 21.72 14.27 6.75
N ASP A 144 21.24 13.28 7.51
CA ASP A 144 21.12 11.88 7.10
C ASP A 144 19.80 11.57 6.35
N ALA A 145 18.93 12.57 6.16
CA ALA A 145 17.76 12.42 5.30
C ALA A 145 18.21 12.08 3.87
N PRO A 146 17.72 10.97 3.26
CA PRO A 146 18.12 10.58 1.92
C PRO A 146 17.95 11.75 0.93
N ASN A 147 19.01 12.10 0.21
CA ASN A 147 19.04 13.16 -0.80
C ASN A 147 18.80 14.60 -0.27
N GLY A 148 18.93 14.85 1.05
CA GLY A 148 18.74 16.18 1.63
C GLY A 148 17.30 16.71 1.56
N SER A 149 16.35 15.85 1.20
CA SER A 149 14.92 16.16 1.23
C SER A 149 14.33 15.70 2.57
N THR A 150 13.55 16.56 3.22
CA THR A 150 12.85 16.22 4.46
C THR A 150 11.67 15.27 4.25
N SER A 151 11.37 14.88 3.00
CA SER A 151 10.19 14.08 2.67
C SER A 151 10.50 12.97 1.68
N ASN A 152 10.02 11.78 2.00
CA ASN A 152 9.92 10.64 1.09
C ASN A 152 8.44 10.33 0.80
N LEU A 153 7.57 11.32 1.02
CA LEU A 153 6.17 11.22 0.67
C LEU A 153 6.03 11.34 -0.84
N ASP A 154 5.10 10.58 -1.42
CA ASP A 154 4.78 10.79 -2.81
C ASP A 154 4.27 12.24 -3.04
N PRO A 155 4.79 12.95 -4.07
CA PRO A 155 4.45 14.35 -4.31
C PRO A 155 2.96 14.59 -4.63
N ASP A 156 2.22 13.56 -5.05
CA ASP A 156 0.78 13.64 -5.33
C ASP A 156 -0.08 13.45 -4.08
N ILE A 157 0.52 13.07 -2.93
CA ILE A 157 -0.20 13.00 -1.67
C ILE A 157 -0.35 14.41 -1.12
N GLU A 158 -1.56 14.94 -1.21
CA GLU A 158 -1.95 16.24 -0.66
C GLU A 158 -3.09 16.10 0.35
N VAL A 159 -3.37 17.19 1.07
CA VAL A 159 -4.63 17.34 1.79
C VAL A 159 -5.78 17.21 0.78
N LEU A 160 -6.82 16.45 1.13
CA LEU A 160 -8.02 16.35 0.29
C LEU A 160 -8.65 17.74 0.07
N ARG A 161 -8.74 18.16 -1.20
CA ARG A 161 -9.34 19.43 -1.60
C ARG A 161 -10.68 19.20 -2.30
N PRO A 162 -11.69 20.06 -2.06
CA PRO A 162 -12.91 20.01 -2.84
C PRO A 162 -12.62 20.38 -4.30
N VAL A 163 -13.36 19.78 -5.24
CA VAL A 163 -13.24 20.01 -6.70
C VAL A 163 -13.59 21.46 -7.10
N VAL A 164 -14.16 22.24 -6.17
CA VAL A 164 -14.58 23.62 -6.38
C VAL A 164 -13.93 24.47 -5.30
N GLU A 165 -12.82 25.15 -5.63
CA GLU A 165 -12.46 26.52 -5.19
C GLU A 165 -11.03 26.84 -5.70
N PRO A 166 -10.89 27.39 -6.92
CA PRO A 166 -9.58 27.75 -7.50
C PRO A 166 -8.82 28.84 -6.72
N ASN A 167 -9.46 29.54 -5.76
CA ASN A 167 -8.92 30.74 -5.12
C ASN A 167 -9.19 30.84 -3.59
N ALA A 168 -9.47 29.74 -2.89
CA ALA A 168 -9.56 29.81 -1.43
C ALA A 168 -8.17 30.01 -0.81
N LEU A 169 -7.92 31.22 -0.28
CA LEU A 169 -6.74 31.59 0.51
C LEU A 169 -6.78 30.89 1.89
N THR A 170 -6.70 29.56 1.93
CA THR A 170 -6.28 28.70 3.05
C THR A 170 -6.47 27.23 2.62
N PRO A 171 -5.61 26.28 3.05
CA PRO A 171 -5.85 24.87 2.81
C PRO A 171 -6.95 24.39 3.75
N LYS A 172 -8.22 24.59 3.36
CA LYS A 172 -9.33 23.98 4.05
C LYS A 172 -9.54 22.61 3.42
N GLY A 173 -9.22 21.56 4.19
CA GLY A 173 -9.60 20.20 3.83
C GLY A 173 -11.12 20.08 3.63
N LEU A 174 -11.59 18.90 3.24
CA LEU A 174 -13.00 18.56 3.15
C LEU A 174 -13.76 18.92 4.42
N MET A 175 -14.95 19.49 4.23
CA MET A 175 -15.92 19.73 5.30
C MET A 175 -16.50 18.40 5.81
N GLU A 176 -17.05 18.39 7.02
CA GLU A 176 -17.67 17.18 7.61
C GLU A 176 -18.68 16.51 6.67
N GLN A 177 -19.54 17.29 6.00
CA GLN A 177 -20.49 16.74 5.04
C GLN A 177 -19.78 16.08 3.84
N GLN A 178 -18.74 16.69 3.31
CA GLN A 178 -18.00 16.14 2.16
C GLN A 178 -17.23 14.87 2.55
N LYS A 179 -16.73 14.80 3.78
CA LYS A 179 -16.13 13.57 4.31
C LYS A 179 -17.19 12.47 4.43
N ALA A 180 -18.36 12.80 4.97
CA ALA A 180 -19.48 11.86 5.08
C ALA A 180 -19.92 11.35 3.70
N ASP A 181 -20.07 12.23 2.72
CA ASP A 181 -20.45 11.86 1.35
C ASP A 181 -19.40 10.96 0.69
N LEU A 182 -18.11 11.23 0.93
CA LEU A 182 -17.03 10.38 0.43
C LEU A 182 -17.04 9.00 1.09
N VAL A 183 -17.22 8.94 2.40
CA VAL A 183 -17.34 7.66 3.12
C VAL A 183 -18.56 6.88 2.62
N ASP A 184 -19.71 7.53 2.43
CA ASP A 184 -20.92 6.92 1.90
C ASP A 184 -20.68 6.32 0.51
N PHE A 185 -20.03 7.06 -0.39
CA PHE A 185 -19.64 6.56 -1.69
C PHE A 185 -18.71 5.34 -1.60
N LEU A 186 -17.66 5.40 -0.79
CA LEU A 186 -16.73 4.28 -0.60
C LEU A 186 -17.41 3.06 0.02
N ARG A 187 -18.35 3.29 0.94
CA ARG A 187 -19.04 2.25 1.69
C ARG A 187 -20.10 1.56 0.86
N HIS A 188 -20.96 2.31 0.19
CA HIS A 188 -22.16 1.76 -0.46
C HIS A 188 -22.00 1.63 -1.97
N ALA A 189 -21.42 2.62 -2.66
CA ALA A 189 -21.33 2.59 -4.12
C ALA A 189 -20.26 1.62 -4.66
N LEU A 190 -19.22 1.32 -3.86
CA LEU A 190 -18.12 0.45 -4.25
C LEU A 190 -18.22 -0.98 -3.69
N THR A 191 -19.27 -1.30 -2.94
CA THR A 191 -19.46 -2.61 -2.32
C THR A 191 -20.46 -3.43 -3.14
N ASP A 192 -20.03 -4.61 -3.59
CA ASP A 192 -20.92 -5.58 -4.23
C ASP A 192 -21.60 -6.43 -3.14
N PRO A 193 -22.93 -6.35 -2.97
CA PRO A 193 -23.65 -7.11 -1.95
C PRO A 193 -23.48 -8.63 -2.10
N ARG A 194 -23.21 -9.12 -3.31
CA ARG A 194 -22.98 -10.55 -3.56
C ARG A 194 -21.67 -11.01 -2.97
N VAL A 195 -20.66 -10.16 -2.91
CA VAL A 195 -19.38 -10.49 -2.25
C VAL A 195 -19.58 -10.61 -0.76
N ALA A 196 -20.35 -9.70 -0.15
CA ALA A 196 -20.62 -9.73 1.29
C ALA A 196 -21.32 -11.02 1.76
N CYS A 197 -22.17 -11.58 0.91
CA CYS A 197 -22.91 -12.81 1.19
C CYS A 197 -22.41 -14.03 0.42
N GLU A 198 -21.28 -13.96 -0.30
CA GLU A 198 -20.76 -15.04 -1.14
C GLU A 198 -21.82 -15.64 -2.11
N GLN A 199 -22.66 -14.77 -2.67
CA GLN A 199 -23.65 -15.13 -3.71
C GLN A 199 -22.96 -15.32 -5.06
N ALA A 200 -23.64 -16.00 -5.99
CA ALA A 200 -23.10 -16.22 -7.33
C ALA A 200 -22.61 -14.91 -8.00
N PRO A 201 -21.40 -14.89 -8.59
CA PRO A 201 -20.55 -16.04 -8.92
C PRO A 201 -19.49 -16.41 -7.85
N PHE A 202 -19.63 -15.89 -6.62
CA PHE A 202 -18.69 -16.13 -5.52
C PHE A 202 -19.08 -17.33 -4.65
N ASP A 203 -20.10 -18.08 -5.05
CA ASP A 203 -20.48 -19.34 -4.43
C ASP A 203 -19.38 -20.39 -4.62
N HIS A 204 -19.22 -21.28 -3.65
CA HIS A 204 -18.11 -22.23 -3.63
C HIS A 204 -18.47 -23.54 -2.91
N PRO A 205 -17.85 -24.69 -3.31
CA PRO A 205 -17.97 -25.93 -2.56
C PRO A 205 -17.22 -25.84 -1.22
N SER A 206 -17.34 -26.83 -0.35
CA SER A 206 -16.52 -26.88 0.86
C SER A 206 -15.03 -26.95 0.50
N LEU A 207 -14.19 -26.15 1.17
CA LEU A 207 -12.76 -26.07 0.90
C LEU A 207 -11.98 -26.44 2.18
N PRO A 208 -11.14 -27.49 2.17
CA PRO A 208 -10.16 -27.70 3.23
C PRO A 208 -9.01 -26.70 3.05
N ILE A 209 -8.75 -25.90 4.09
CA ILE A 209 -7.68 -24.91 4.12
C ILE A 209 -6.63 -25.36 5.13
N PRO A 210 -5.34 -25.46 4.73
CA PRO A 210 -4.24 -25.65 5.67
C PRO A 210 -4.22 -24.51 6.69
N ASN A 211 -4.19 -24.86 7.98
CA ASN A 211 -4.17 -23.96 9.11
C ASN A 211 -2.91 -24.18 9.96
N GLY A 212 -1.77 -24.18 9.30
CA GLY A 212 -0.48 -24.46 9.94
C GLY A 212 -0.35 -25.94 10.30
N HIS A 213 0.51 -26.21 11.28
CA HIS A 213 0.85 -27.55 11.70
C HIS A 213 0.44 -27.79 13.15
N ALA A 214 0.14 -29.03 13.49
CA ALA A 214 -0.19 -29.40 14.85
C ALA A 214 1.02 -29.16 15.78
N GLY A 215 0.87 -28.33 16.81
CA GLY A 215 1.93 -28.05 17.78
C GLY A 215 2.04 -26.58 18.18
N ASP A 216 3.27 -26.12 18.41
CA ASP A 216 3.60 -24.74 18.76
C ASP A 216 4.89 -24.26 18.07
N ARG A 217 5.36 -23.05 18.43
CA ARG A 217 6.56 -22.44 17.85
C ARG A 217 7.88 -23.17 18.16
N LEU A 218 7.87 -24.17 19.06
CA LEU A 218 9.05 -24.93 19.48
C LEU A 218 8.99 -26.38 19.00
N ASN A 219 7.80 -26.97 18.94
CA ASN A 219 7.61 -28.36 18.55
C ASN A 219 6.39 -28.50 17.64
N VAL A 220 6.57 -29.20 16.53
CA VAL A 220 5.50 -29.60 15.60
C VAL A 220 5.37 -31.12 15.62
N ALA A 221 4.16 -31.62 15.41
CA ALA A 221 3.89 -33.04 15.32
C ALA A 221 4.39 -33.59 13.97
N ASP A 222 5.01 -34.77 14.04
CA ASP A 222 5.42 -35.61 12.91
C ASP A 222 5.01 -37.03 13.33
N SER A 223 3.72 -37.33 13.17
CA SER A 223 3.11 -38.55 13.70
C SER A 223 3.44 -39.78 12.85
N ASP A 224 3.76 -39.59 11.57
CA ASP A 224 4.13 -40.65 10.63
C ASP A 224 5.65 -40.84 10.47
N GLY A 225 6.45 -39.92 11.01
CA GLY A 225 7.90 -40.03 11.15
C GLY A 225 8.64 -39.80 9.84
N ASP A 226 8.05 -39.06 8.89
CA ASP A 226 8.65 -38.78 7.58
C ASP A 226 9.61 -37.58 7.61
N GLY A 227 9.64 -36.84 8.73
CA GLY A 227 10.48 -35.68 8.94
C GLY A 227 9.83 -34.35 8.53
N ASP A 228 8.60 -34.38 8.04
CA ASP A 228 7.76 -33.22 7.75
C ASP A 228 6.73 -32.99 8.87
N ALA A 229 6.16 -31.79 8.92
CA ALA A 229 5.20 -31.42 9.97
C ALA A 229 3.77 -31.76 9.54
N ASP A 230 3.00 -32.39 10.42
CA ASP A 230 1.59 -32.72 10.19
C ASP A 230 0.74 -31.44 10.01
N ASP A 231 0.15 -31.26 8.83
CA ASP A 231 -0.78 -30.16 8.53
C ASP A 231 -2.08 -30.28 9.33
N GLU A 232 -2.51 -29.19 9.95
CA GLU A 232 -3.86 -29.04 10.47
C GLU A 232 -4.76 -28.41 9.38
N PHE A 233 -5.99 -28.88 9.23
CA PHE A 233 -6.92 -28.35 8.22
C PHE A 233 -8.18 -27.76 8.87
N ILE A 234 -8.57 -26.57 8.41
CA ILE A 234 -9.88 -25.98 8.68
C ILE A 234 -10.77 -26.20 7.45
N SER A 235 -11.99 -26.72 7.66
CA SER A 235 -12.98 -26.80 6.58
C SER A 235 -13.77 -25.51 6.48
N LEU A 236 -13.66 -24.80 5.35
CA LEU A 236 -14.65 -23.80 4.97
C LEU A 236 -15.92 -24.50 4.46
N PRO A 237 -17.11 -24.18 4.99
CA PRO A 237 -18.36 -24.78 4.55
C PRO A 237 -18.72 -24.31 3.14
N ALA A 238 -19.46 -25.14 2.39
CA ALA A 238 -19.97 -24.76 1.08
C ALA A 238 -20.99 -23.61 1.19
N VAL A 239 -21.02 -22.75 0.17
CA VAL A 239 -22.03 -21.71 -0.04
C VAL A 239 -22.60 -21.89 -1.43
N GLY A 240 -23.92 -22.03 -1.54
CA GLY A 240 -24.61 -22.15 -2.84
C GLY A 240 -24.85 -20.79 -3.49
N ALA A 241 -25.32 -20.78 -4.73
CA ALA A 241 -25.56 -19.56 -5.52
C ALA A 241 -26.42 -18.47 -4.83
N ALA A 242 -27.30 -18.85 -3.90
CA ALA A 242 -28.11 -17.93 -3.10
C ALA A 242 -27.32 -17.20 -1.99
N GLY A 243 -26.07 -17.56 -1.76
CA GLY A 243 -25.19 -17.01 -0.74
C GLY A 243 -25.47 -17.53 0.67
N ARG A 244 -24.76 -16.94 1.63
CA ARG A 244 -24.95 -17.13 3.06
C ARG A 244 -26.26 -16.49 3.53
N PRO A 245 -26.87 -16.98 4.64
CA PRO A 245 -27.96 -16.28 5.29
C PRO A 245 -27.57 -14.84 5.66
N PRO A 246 -28.48 -13.84 5.60
CA PRO A 246 -28.15 -12.44 5.86
C PRO A 246 -27.41 -12.16 7.18
N ALA A 247 -27.72 -12.91 8.24
CA ALA A 247 -27.08 -12.79 9.55
C ALA A 247 -25.61 -13.26 9.58
N GLN A 248 -25.16 -13.96 8.53
CA GLN A 248 -23.79 -14.46 8.37
C GLN A 248 -23.02 -13.73 7.27
N CYS A 249 -23.64 -12.76 6.60
CA CYS A 249 -22.94 -11.93 5.61
C CYS A 249 -21.99 -10.96 6.31
N LEU A 250 -20.96 -10.54 5.57
CA LEU A 250 -20.09 -9.46 6.00
C LEU A 250 -20.90 -8.16 6.15
N THR A 251 -20.50 -7.36 7.13
CA THR A 251 -21.01 -6.01 7.34
C THR A 251 -20.01 -4.99 6.83
N HIS A 252 -20.48 -3.76 6.60
CA HIS A 252 -19.60 -2.63 6.38
C HIS A 252 -18.68 -2.41 7.60
N ASP A 253 -17.67 -1.57 7.42
CA ASP A 253 -16.62 -1.29 8.40
C ASP A 253 -17.14 -0.64 9.68
N ASP A 254 -18.28 0.06 9.60
CA ASP A 254 -19.02 0.62 10.73
C ASP A 254 -19.98 -0.38 11.40
N GLY A 255 -20.05 -1.61 10.89
CA GLY A 255 -20.94 -2.68 11.37
C GLY A 255 -22.35 -2.65 10.77
N SER A 256 -22.68 -1.70 9.90
CA SER A 256 -23.96 -1.67 9.20
C SER A 256 -24.08 -2.83 8.20
N ALA A 257 -25.30 -3.30 7.98
CA ALA A 257 -25.56 -4.39 7.04
C ALA A 257 -25.34 -3.94 5.60
N VAL A 258 -24.76 -4.81 4.77
CA VAL A 258 -24.64 -4.58 3.33
C VAL A 258 -25.99 -4.84 2.68
N THR A 259 -26.64 -3.80 2.17
CA THR A 259 -27.94 -3.90 1.53
C THR A 259 -27.81 -4.06 0.01
N MET A 260 -28.72 -4.83 -0.58
CA MET A 260 -28.92 -4.87 -2.04
C MET A 260 -29.67 -3.64 -2.54
#